data_AF-A0A7K4UGX4-F1
#
_entry.id   AF-A0A7K4UGX4-F1
#
_cell.length_a   1.000
_cell.length_b   1.000
_cell.length_c   1.000
_cell.angle_alpha   90.00
_cell.angle_beta   90.00
_cell.angle_gamma   90.00
#
_symmetry.space_group_name_H-M   'P 1'
#
loop_
_entity.id
_entity.type
_entity.pdbx_description
1 polymer ?
#
loop_
_entity_poly.entity_id
_entity_poly.type
_entity_poly.pdbx_seq_one_letter_code
_entity_poly.pdbx_strand_id
1 'polypeptide(L)'
;METLVREKGVNSFQMFMTYKDLYMLRDSELYQVLRACRDIGAIARVHAENGELVAEGAKEALDLGITGPEGIEISRPEELEAEATHRVITIANRTHCPVYLVNVSSMSAGDVIAAAKMQGKVVYAETTTAHATLTGLHYYHQDWFHAAAYVTVPPLRLDTNTSAYLMSLLANSGLPGHPMVWVPHSLSSGLPGHPMVWVPHSLSSGLPGHPMVWVPHSLSSGLPG
;
A
#
# COMPACT_ATOMS: atom_id res chain seq x y z
N MET A 1 -2.48 -17.67 12.25
CA MET A 1 -2.98 -16.31 12.60
C MET A 1 -3.33 -16.23 14.08
N GLU A 2 -4.19 -17.10 14.62
CA GLU A 2 -4.61 -17.06 16.04
C GLU A 2 -3.47 -16.97 17.06
N THR A 3 -2.46 -17.86 16.97
CA THR A 3 -1.29 -17.85 17.87
C THR A 3 -0.56 -16.51 17.86
N LEU A 4 -0.40 -15.88 16.69
CA LEU A 4 0.27 -14.58 16.58
C LEU A 4 -0.50 -13.48 17.32
N VAL A 5 -1.84 -13.51 17.22
CA VAL A 5 -2.68 -12.54 17.92
C VAL A 5 -2.69 -12.77 19.42
N ARG A 6 -2.96 -14.01 19.85
CA ARG A 6 -3.16 -14.34 21.27
C ARG A 6 -1.87 -14.32 22.08
N GLU A 7 -0.76 -14.73 21.49
CA GLU A 7 0.47 -14.98 22.25
C GLU A 7 1.62 -14.05 21.86
N LYS A 8 1.57 -13.41 20.69
CA LYS A 8 2.68 -12.61 20.15
C LYS A 8 2.34 -11.12 19.99
N GLY A 9 1.12 -10.70 20.32
CA GLY A 9 0.70 -9.29 20.28
C GLY A 9 0.57 -8.72 18.86
N VAL A 10 0.45 -9.56 17.84
CA VAL A 10 0.22 -9.12 16.45
C VAL A 10 -1.27 -8.82 16.26
N ASN A 11 -1.62 -7.69 15.67
CA ASN A 11 -3.03 -7.31 15.44
C ASN A 11 -3.33 -6.88 13.99
N SER A 12 -2.40 -7.08 13.07
CA SER A 12 -2.59 -6.78 11.66
C SER A 12 -1.88 -7.80 10.77
N PHE A 13 -2.47 -8.06 9.60
CA PHE A 13 -1.94 -8.99 8.60
C PHE A 13 -1.94 -8.33 7.23
N GLN A 14 -0.86 -8.52 6.47
CA GLN A 14 -0.70 -8.00 5.12
C GLN A 14 -1.06 -9.07 4.09
N MET A 15 -1.89 -8.70 3.12
CA MET A 15 -2.27 -9.52 1.98
C MET A 15 -1.98 -8.77 0.67
N PHE A 16 -1.83 -9.52 -0.42
CA PHE A 16 -1.52 -8.97 -1.74
C PHE A 16 -2.55 -9.46 -2.76
N MET A 17 -3.07 -8.54 -3.58
CA MET A 17 -3.91 -8.84 -4.75
C MET A 17 -3.10 -8.90 -6.05
N THR A 18 -1.80 -8.60 -5.95
CA THR A 18 -0.80 -8.64 -7.02
C THR A 18 0.34 -9.59 -6.65
N TYR A 19 1.39 -9.63 -7.46
CA TYR A 19 2.46 -10.62 -7.40
C TYR A 19 1.93 -12.03 -7.64
N LYS A 20 1.33 -12.21 -8.82
CA LYS A 20 0.88 -13.51 -9.33
C LYS A 20 1.97 -14.57 -9.17
N ASP A 21 1.58 -15.77 -8.77
CA ASP A 21 2.44 -16.93 -8.50
C ASP A 21 3.43 -16.79 -7.32
N LEU A 22 3.41 -15.66 -6.59
CA LEU A 22 4.28 -15.42 -5.42
C LEU A 22 3.51 -15.16 -4.14
N TYR A 23 2.76 -14.05 -4.08
CA TYR A 23 2.05 -13.60 -2.87
C TYR A 23 0.55 -13.38 -3.09
N MET A 24 0.10 -13.39 -4.34
CA MET A 24 -1.27 -13.08 -4.72
C MET A 24 -2.27 -14.06 -4.10
N LEU A 25 -3.26 -13.53 -3.41
CA LEU A 25 -4.44 -14.29 -2.99
C LEU A 25 -5.58 -14.09 -4.00
N ARG A 26 -6.28 -15.18 -4.30
CA ARG A 26 -7.53 -15.15 -5.08
C ARG A 26 -8.68 -14.66 -4.21
N ASP A 27 -9.77 -14.21 -4.83
CA ASP A 27 -10.92 -13.66 -4.11
C ASP A 27 -11.53 -14.60 -3.06
N SER A 28 -11.56 -15.91 -3.35
CA SER A 28 -12.04 -16.92 -2.39
C SER A 28 -11.13 -17.02 -1.17
N GLU A 29 -9.82 -16.88 -1.34
CA GLU A 29 -8.84 -16.89 -0.25
C GLU A 29 -8.91 -15.58 0.54
N LEU A 30 -9.01 -14.43 -0.13
CA LEU A 30 -9.26 -13.15 0.52
C LEU A 30 -10.52 -13.19 1.37
N TYR A 31 -11.63 -13.73 0.87
CA TYR A 31 -12.85 -13.86 1.64
C TYR A 31 -12.63 -14.65 2.96
N GLN A 32 -11.90 -15.77 2.91
CA GLN A 32 -11.62 -16.57 4.10
C GLN A 32 -10.64 -15.87 5.05
N VAL A 33 -9.60 -15.22 4.53
CA VAL A 33 -8.62 -14.48 5.35
C VAL A 33 -9.27 -13.28 6.04
N LEU A 34 -10.13 -12.52 5.34
CA LEU A 34 -10.85 -11.40 5.94
C LEU A 34 -11.83 -11.87 7.02
N ARG A 35 -12.52 -13.00 6.81
CA ARG A 35 -13.31 -13.63 7.87
C ARG A 35 -12.44 -14.01 9.09
N ALA A 36 -11.28 -14.62 8.85
CA ALA A 36 -10.37 -14.99 9.93
C ALA A 36 -9.87 -13.76 10.69
N CYS A 37 -9.49 -12.68 9.99
CA CYS A 37 -9.09 -11.40 10.61
C CYS A 37 -10.21 -10.83 11.50
N ARG A 38 -11.46 -10.81 11.02
CA ARG A 38 -12.60 -10.41 11.83
C ARG A 38 -12.74 -11.26 13.10
N ASP A 39 -12.71 -12.58 12.95
CA ASP A 39 -12.97 -13.51 14.06
C ASP A 39 -11.91 -13.41 15.18
N ILE A 40 -10.68 -13.00 14.82
CA ILE A 40 -9.57 -12.81 15.78
C ILE A 40 -9.34 -11.34 16.16
N GLY A 41 -10.16 -10.40 15.67
CA GLY A 41 -10.04 -8.97 15.97
C GLY A 41 -8.80 -8.29 15.38
N ALA A 42 -8.31 -8.74 14.21
CA ALA A 42 -7.16 -8.18 13.52
C ALA A 42 -7.56 -7.28 12.34
N ILE A 43 -6.69 -6.33 11.99
CA ILE A 43 -6.82 -5.46 10.82
C ILE A 43 -6.26 -6.15 9.58
N ALA A 44 -7.06 -6.20 8.52
CA ALA A 44 -6.64 -6.70 7.22
C ALA A 44 -6.01 -5.60 6.37
N ARG A 45 -4.68 -5.61 6.22
CA ARG A 45 -3.94 -4.71 5.33
C ARG A 45 -3.86 -5.32 3.93
N VAL A 46 -4.16 -4.55 2.89
CA VAL A 46 -4.24 -5.07 1.52
C VAL A 46 -3.52 -4.17 0.54
N HIS A 47 -2.55 -4.73 -0.17
CA HIS A 47 -1.96 -4.13 -1.37
C HIS A 47 -2.87 -4.45 -2.55
N ALA A 48 -3.56 -3.44 -3.07
CA ALA A 48 -4.67 -3.60 -3.99
C ALA A 48 -4.30 -3.15 -5.41
N GLU A 49 -3.74 -4.06 -6.20
CA GLU A 49 -3.63 -3.96 -7.66
C GLU A 49 -4.09 -5.28 -8.27
N ASN A 50 -4.71 -5.25 -9.45
CA ASN A 50 -5.14 -6.48 -10.12
C ASN A 50 -3.94 -7.28 -10.64
N GLY A 51 -3.53 -8.32 -9.90
CA GLY A 51 -2.34 -9.12 -10.20
C GLY A 51 -2.31 -9.83 -11.54
N GLU A 52 -3.47 -10.22 -12.07
CA GLU A 52 -3.55 -10.84 -13.40
C GLU A 52 -3.23 -9.81 -14.48
N LEU A 53 -3.88 -8.64 -14.42
CA LEU A 53 -3.68 -7.57 -15.39
C LEU A 53 -2.28 -6.95 -15.27
N VAL A 54 -1.73 -6.86 -14.06
CA VAL A 54 -0.33 -6.47 -13.86
C VAL A 54 0.63 -7.42 -14.58
N ALA A 55 0.40 -8.74 -14.47
CA ALA A 55 1.28 -9.73 -15.07
C ALA A 55 1.22 -9.67 -16.61
N GLU A 56 0.02 -9.55 -17.19
CA GLU A 56 -0.15 -9.40 -18.64
C GLU A 56 0.40 -8.05 -19.14
N GLY A 57 0.15 -6.94 -18.44
CA GLY A 57 0.66 -5.62 -18.81
C GLY A 57 2.19 -5.54 -18.76
N ALA A 58 2.83 -6.21 -17.80
CA ALA A 58 4.29 -6.29 -17.73
C ALA A 58 4.87 -7.09 -18.89
N LYS A 59 4.22 -8.20 -19.26
CA LYS A 59 4.60 -9.01 -20.41
C LYS A 59 4.43 -8.22 -21.72
N GLU A 60 3.30 -7.54 -21.90
CA GLU A 60 3.03 -6.71 -23.08
C GLU A 60 4.06 -5.58 -23.24
N ALA A 61 4.38 -4.87 -22.15
CA ALA A 61 5.41 -3.83 -22.18
C ALA A 61 6.78 -4.38 -22.66
N LEU A 62 7.18 -5.55 -22.15
CA LEU A 62 8.42 -6.20 -22.57
C LEU A 62 8.37 -6.68 -24.04
N ASP A 63 7.24 -7.23 -24.48
CA ASP A 63 7.02 -7.68 -25.87
C ASP A 63 7.10 -6.49 -26.86
N LEU A 64 6.72 -5.29 -26.42
CA LEU A 64 6.87 -4.03 -27.16
C LEU A 64 8.29 -3.44 -27.08
N GLY A 65 9.22 -4.09 -26.38
CA GLY A 65 10.60 -3.64 -26.21
C GLY A 65 10.80 -2.55 -25.15
N ILE A 66 9.80 -2.30 -24.29
CA ILE A 66 9.90 -1.34 -23.20
C ILE A 66 10.59 -2.02 -22.02
N THR A 67 11.90 -1.81 -21.91
CA THR A 67 12.74 -2.42 -20.87
C THR A 67 13.29 -1.42 -19.86
N GLY A 68 12.96 -0.13 -19.99
CA GLY A 68 13.37 0.91 -19.05
C GLY A 68 12.44 0.99 -17.83
N PRO A 69 12.81 1.81 -16.82
CA PRO A 69 12.01 1.98 -15.60
C PRO A 69 10.59 2.49 -15.84
N GLU A 70 10.35 3.24 -16.92
CA GLU A 70 9.02 3.68 -17.37
C GLU A 70 8.02 2.53 -17.58
N GLY A 71 8.52 1.33 -17.85
CA GLY A 71 7.70 0.13 -17.95
C GLY A 71 6.86 -0.15 -16.69
N ILE A 72 7.31 0.27 -15.49
CA ILE A 72 6.53 0.03 -14.25
C ILE A 72 5.22 0.83 -14.21
N GLU A 73 5.20 2.02 -14.81
CA GLU A 73 4.03 2.89 -14.85
C GLU A 73 3.10 2.45 -15.99
N ILE A 74 3.67 2.15 -17.16
CA ILE A 74 2.95 1.69 -18.34
C ILE A 74 2.24 0.36 -18.10
N SER A 75 2.91 -0.60 -17.46
CA SER A 75 2.35 -1.96 -17.24
C SER A 75 1.25 -2.01 -16.18
N ARG A 76 1.08 -0.95 -15.38
CA ARG A 76 0.23 -0.95 -14.18
C ARG A 76 -0.54 0.38 -14.06
N PRO A 77 -1.38 0.75 -15.04
CA PRO A 77 -2.13 2.00 -15.00
C PRO A 77 -3.09 2.02 -13.80
N GLU A 78 -3.50 3.20 -13.38
CA GLU A 78 -4.21 3.39 -12.10
C GLU A 78 -5.56 2.68 -11.98
N GLU A 79 -6.19 2.35 -13.11
CA GLU A 79 -7.42 1.58 -13.15
C GLU A 79 -7.27 0.17 -12.55
N LEU A 80 -6.08 -0.45 -12.62
CA LEU A 80 -5.80 -1.75 -11.98
C LEU A 80 -5.76 -1.64 -10.46
N GLU A 81 -5.32 -0.50 -9.93
CA GLU A 81 -5.36 -0.21 -8.49
C GLU A 81 -6.79 0.07 -8.04
N ALA A 82 -7.53 0.89 -8.81
CA ALA A 82 -8.91 1.24 -8.50
C ALA A 82 -9.86 0.03 -8.53
N GLU A 83 -9.73 -0.85 -9.53
CA GLU A 83 -10.51 -2.09 -9.62
C GLU A 83 -10.28 -2.99 -8.40
N ALA A 84 -9.01 -3.29 -8.09
CA ALA A 84 -8.65 -4.14 -6.97
C ALA A 84 -9.08 -3.53 -5.63
N THR A 85 -8.94 -2.20 -5.48
CA THR A 85 -9.41 -1.45 -4.30
C THR A 85 -10.92 -1.61 -4.14
N HIS A 86 -11.69 -1.42 -5.20
CA HIS A 86 -13.14 -1.58 -5.19
C HIS A 86 -13.54 -3.02 -4.85
N ARG A 87 -12.86 -4.00 -5.44
CA ARG A 87 -13.12 -5.43 -5.22
C ARG A 87 -12.85 -5.84 -3.78
N VAL A 88 -11.71 -5.49 -3.20
CA VAL A 88 -11.43 -5.89 -1.81
C VAL A 88 -12.31 -5.17 -0.79
N ILE A 89 -12.68 -3.91 -1.02
CA ILE A 89 -13.67 -3.22 -0.21
C ILE A 89 -15.02 -3.96 -0.24
N THR A 90 -15.40 -4.46 -1.41
CA THR A 90 -16.64 -5.24 -1.56
C THR A 90 -16.57 -6.55 -0.78
N ILE A 91 -15.47 -7.31 -0.90
CA ILE A 91 -15.26 -8.55 -0.14
C ILE A 91 -15.27 -8.25 1.37
N ALA A 92 -14.52 -7.25 1.82
CA ALA A 92 -14.42 -6.84 3.22
C ALA A 92 -15.78 -6.48 3.82
N ASN A 93 -16.61 -5.73 3.07
CA ASN A 93 -17.96 -5.38 3.47
C ASN A 93 -18.87 -6.62 3.59
N ARG A 94 -18.72 -7.62 2.70
CA ARG A 94 -19.45 -8.89 2.79
C ARG A 94 -19.00 -9.77 3.95
N THR A 95 -17.74 -9.67 4.37
CA THR A 95 -17.22 -10.42 5.51
C THR A 95 -17.39 -9.70 6.85
N HIS A 96 -17.81 -8.43 6.83
CA HIS A 96 -17.82 -7.53 8.00
C HIS A 96 -16.45 -7.41 8.67
N CYS A 97 -15.39 -7.35 7.85
CA CYS A 97 -14.02 -7.14 8.33
C CYS A 97 -13.61 -5.71 8.00
N PRO A 98 -13.01 -4.94 8.94
CA PRO A 98 -12.35 -3.68 8.57
C PRO A 98 -11.19 -3.97 7.62
N VAL A 99 -11.07 -3.19 6.55
CA VAL A 99 -9.96 -3.29 5.59
C VAL A 99 -9.13 -2.02 5.60
N TYR A 100 -7.82 -2.19 5.44
CA TYR A 100 -6.83 -1.13 5.45
C TYR A 100 -6.03 -1.18 4.14
N LEU A 101 -6.28 -0.24 3.23
CA LEU A 101 -5.62 -0.20 1.92
C LEU A 101 -4.23 0.41 2.07
N VAL A 102 -3.21 -0.26 1.55
CA VAL A 102 -1.82 0.21 1.66
C VAL A 102 -1.33 0.83 0.37
N ASN A 103 -0.41 1.78 0.49
CA ASN A 103 0.27 2.44 -0.62
C ASN A 103 -0.67 3.03 -1.68
N VAL A 104 -1.79 3.64 -1.27
CA VAL A 104 -2.72 4.29 -2.21
C VAL A 104 -1.97 5.34 -3.01
N SER A 105 -1.92 5.16 -4.33
CA SER A 105 -1.04 5.92 -5.22
C SER A 105 -1.77 6.84 -6.20
N SER A 106 -3.07 6.61 -6.43
CA SER A 106 -3.82 7.24 -7.52
C SER A 106 -5.07 7.97 -7.04
N MET A 107 -5.52 8.92 -7.85
CA MET A 107 -6.79 9.60 -7.63
C MET A 107 -7.97 8.64 -7.76
N SER A 108 -7.94 7.76 -8.77
CA SER A 108 -8.98 6.74 -8.98
C SER A 108 -9.18 5.81 -7.78
N ALA A 109 -8.11 5.29 -7.16
CA ALA A 109 -8.24 4.49 -5.95
C ALA A 109 -8.73 5.33 -4.76
N GLY A 110 -8.28 6.59 -4.65
CA GLY A 110 -8.75 7.55 -3.67
C GLY A 110 -10.26 7.82 -3.74
N ASP A 111 -10.80 8.01 -4.94
CA ASP A 111 -12.23 8.20 -5.19
C ASP A 111 -13.06 6.97 -4.80
N VAL A 112 -12.58 5.77 -5.13
CA VAL A 112 -13.21 4.51 -4.72
C VAL A 112 -13.29 4.41 -3.19
N ILE A 113 -12.22 4.77 -2.48
CA ILE A 113 -12.18 4.77 -1.01
C ILE A 113 -13.12 5.83 -0.45
N ALA A 114 -13.12 7.04 -0.98
CA ALA A 114 -14.00 8.13 -0.55
C ALA A 114 -15.48 7.75 -0.71
N ALA A 115 -15.85 7.19 -1.86
CA ALA A 115 -17.21 6.70 -2.12
C ALA A 115 -17.61 5.57 -1.16
N ALA A 116 -16.72 4.61 -0.90
CA ALA A 116 -16.97 3.53 0.05
C ALA A 116 -17.20 4.05 1.47
N LYS A 117 -16.42 5.05 1.90
CA LYS A 117 -16.59 5.71 3.19
C LYS A 117 -17.91 6.48 3.30
N MET A 118 -18.32 7.19 2.24
CA MET A 118 -19.62 7.86 2.19
C MET A 118 -20.80 6.88 2.33
N GLN A 119 -20.62 5.63 1.90
CA GLN A 119 -21.60 4.55 2.08
C GLN A 119 -21.56 3.90 3.48
N GLY A 120 -20.71 4.39 4.39
CA GLY A 120 -20.57 3.85 5.74
C GLY A 120 -19.79 2.54 5.84
N LYS A 121 -19.06 2.15 4.79
CA LYS A 121 -18.20 0.96 4.82
C LYS A 121 -16.98 1.21 5.73
N VAL A 122 -16.57 0.17 6.47
CA VAL A 122 -15.42 0.26 7.39
C VAL A 122 -14.11 0.06 6.61
N VAL A 123 -13.63 1.15 6.05
CA VAL A 123 -12.42 1.20 5.22
C VAL A 123 -11.44 2.22 5.80
N TYR A 124 -10.16 1.86 5.80
CA TYR A 124 -9.05 2.75 6.13
C TYR A 124 -8.03 2.70 4.99
N ALA A 125 -7.17 3.70 4.91
CA ALA A 125 -6.15 3.77 3.87
C ALA A 125 -4.88 4.42 4.41
N GLU A 126 -3.73 4.00 3.87
CA GLU A 126 -2.44 4.69 3.95
C GLU A 126 -1.89 4.95 2.54
N THR A 127 -1.03 5.95 2.48
CA THR A 127 -0.27 6.36 1.30
C THR A 127 1.14 6.64 1.78
N THR A 128 2.09 6.65 0.86
CA THR A 128 3.50 6.90 1.20
C THR A 128 3.85 8.36 0.95
N THR A 129 4.93 8.84 1.57
CA THR A 129 5.48 10.16 1.27
C THR A 129 5.75 10.32 -0.22
N ALA A 130 6.28 9.28 -0.88
CA ALA A 130 6.58 9.30 -2.30
C ALA A 130 5.30 9.55 -3.13
N HIS A 131 4.24 8.78 -2.89
CA HIS A 131 2.95 8.96 -3.59
C HIS A 131 2.30 10.31 -3.31
N ALA A 132 2.39 10.81 -2.08
CA ALA A 132 1.78 12.07 -1.70
C ALA A 132 2.55 13.32 -2.18
N THR A 133 3.79 13.18 -2.67
CA THR A 133 4.66 14.34 -2.97
C THR A 133 5.38 14.31 -4.31
N LEU A 134 5.54 13.14 -4.92
CA LEU A 134 6.30 12.95 -6.16
C LEU A 134 5.37 12.57 -7.33
N THR A 135 5.89 12.66 -8.55
CA THR A 135 5.17 12.27 -9.77
C THR A 135 5.92 11.19 -10.54
N GLY A 136 5.21 10.45 -11.38
CA GLY A 136 5.76 9.42 -12.27
C GLY A 136 6.67 9.96 -13.38
N LEU A 137 6.78 11.29 -13.53
CA LEU A 137 7.68 11.91 -14.51
C LEU A 137 9.14 11.50 -14.29
N HIS A 138 9.52 11.13 -13.07
CA HIS A 138 10.86 10.62 -12.77
C HIS A 138 11.21 9.33 -13.51
N TYR A 139 10.22 8.52 -13.91
CA TYR A 139 10.47 7.29 -14.66
C TYR A 139 10.99 7.53 -16.09
N TYR A 140 10.72 8.71 -16.64
CA TYR A 140 11.09 9.10 -18.00
C TYR A 140 12.37 9.96 -18.02
N HIS A 141 13.13 9.96 -16.92
CA HIS A 141 14.39 10.69 -16.84
C HIS A 141 15.45 10.04 -17.75
N GLN A 142 16.30 10.86 -18.39
CA GLN A 142 17.31 10.38 -19.35
C GLN A 142 18.41 9.53 -18.70
N ASP A 143 18.76 9.84 -17.45
CA ASP A 143 19.62 8.96 -16.64
C ASP A 143 18.80 7.79 -16.09
N TRP A 144 19.18 6.59 -16.51
CA TRP A 144 18.55 5.34 -16.10
C TRP A 144 18.63 5.12 -14.59
N PHE A 145 19.73 5.48 -13.93
CA PHE A 145 19.87 5.28 -12.49
C PHE A 145 18.93 6.17 -11.69
N HIS A 146 18.77 7.42 -12.13
CA HIS A 146 17.73 8.31 -11.60
C HIS A 146 16.35 7.68 -11.75
N ALA A 147 15.97 7.26 -12.96
CA ALA A 147 14.63 6.71 -13.21
C ALA A 147 14.37 5.44 -12.38
N ALA A 148 15.35 4.53 -12.32
CA ALA A 148 15.27 3.29 -11.56
C ALA A 148 15.11 3.53 -10.04
N ALA A 149 15.67 4.62 -9.50
CA ALA A 149 15.60 4.93 -8.07
C ALA A 149 14.17 5.24 -7.56
N TYR A 150 13.23 5.56 -8.45
CA TYR A 150 11.84 5.87 -8.10
C TYR A 150 10.90 4.67 -8.30
N VAL A 151 11.41 3.53 -8.78
CA VAL A 151 10.59 2.34 -9.04
C VAL A 151 10.04 1.80 -7.72
N THR A 152 8.71 1.82 -7.61
CA THR A 152 7.95 1.32 -6.46
C THR A 152 6.58 0.86 -6.94
N VAL A 153 5.81 0.18 -6.08
CA VAL A 153 4.47 -0.31 -6.42
C VAL A 153 3.43 0.02 -5.33
N PRO A 154 2.21 0.43 -5.73
CA PRO A 154 1.84 0.86 -7.08
C PRO A 154 2.73 2.04 -7.55
N PRO A 155 2.91 2.27 -8.86
CA PRO A 155 3.87 3.26 -9.35
C PRO A 155 3.45 4.69 -8.99
N LEU A 156 4.42 5.62 -8.99
CA LEU A 156 4.09 7.05 -9.00
C LEU A 156 3.31 7.39 -10.26
N ARG A 157 2.28 8.25 -10.16
CA ARG A 157 1.39 8.55 -11.27
C ARG A 157 1.86 9.74 -12.10
N LEU A 158 1.67 9.68 -13.41
CA LEU A 158 2.03 10.75 -14.34
C LEU A 158 1.20 12.01 -14.14
N ASP A 159 -0.07 11.87 -13.75
CA ASP A 159 -0.95 13.01 -13.52
C ASP A 159 -0.41 13.88 -12.37
N THR A 160 -0.05 15.12 -12.71
CA THR A 160 0.55 16.10 -11.80
C THR A 160 -0.39 16.54 -10.68
N ASN A 161 -1.70 16.28 -10.79
CA ASN A 161 -2.67 16.59 -9.74
C ASN A 161 -2.71 15.52 -8.64
N THR A 162 -2.14 14.33 -8.88
CA THR A 162 -2.23 13.18 -7.97
C THR A 162 -1.72 13.52 -6.56
N SER A 163 -0.55 14.14 -6.44
CA SER A 163 0.05 14.49 -5.16
C SER A 163 -0.81 15.46 -4.35
N ALA A 164 -1.27 16.54 -5.00
CA ALA A 164 -2.16 17.52 -4.38
C ALA A 164 -3.50 16.90 -3.96
N TYR A 165 -4.07 16.03 -4.80
CA TYR A 165 -5.29 15.30 -4.50
C TYR A 165 -5.12 14.37 -3.28
N LEU A 166 -4.08 13.53 -3.25
CA LEU A 166 -3.80 12.64 -2.12
C LEU A 166 -3.55 13.40 -0.82
N MET A 167 -2.83 14.54 -0.89
CA MET A 167 -2.64 15.44 0.24
C MET A 167 -3.97 16.05 0.72
N SER A 168 -4.88 16.40 -0.20
CA SER A 168 -6.22 16.88 0.16
C SER A 168 -7.05 15.80 0.86
N LEU A 169 -6.96 14.54 0.41
CA LEU A 169 -7.61 13.43 1.06
C LEU A 169 -7.09 13.25 2.49
N LEU A 170 -5.77 13.29 2.70
CA LEU A 170 -5.13 13.24 4.03
C LEU A 170 -5.62 14.37 4.95
N ALA A 171 -5.72 15.59 4.42
CA ALA A 171 -6.17 16.77 5.17
C ALA A 171 -7.67 16.71 5.55
N ASN A 172 -8.50 16.08 4.73
CA ASN A 172 -9.95 15.96 4.92
C ASN A 172 -10.37 14.97 6.03
N SER A 173 -9.47 14.66 6.97
CA SER A 173 -9.70 13.77 8.10
C SER A 173 -10.50 14.39 9.27
N GLY A 174 -10.84 15.69 9.22
CA GLY A 174 -11.35 16.44 10.38
C GLY A 174 -12.60 17.32 10.23
N LEU A 175 -13.28 17.36 9.07
CA LEU A 175 -14.46 18.23 8.90
C LEU A 175 -15.78 17.51 9.24
N PRO A 176 -16.66 18.10 10.08
CA PRO A 176 -17.97 17.52 10.37
C PRO A 176 -18.81 17.41 9.09
N GLY A 177 -19.28 16.19 8.78
CA GLY A 177 -20.01 15.88 7.55
C GLY A 177 -19.17 15.19 6.46
N HIS A 178 -17.84 15.12 6.64
CA HIS A 178 -16.96 14.31 5.79
C HIS A 178 -16.50 13.07 6.58
N PRO A 179 -16.71 11.85 6.07
CA PRO A 179 -16.30 10.64 6.77
C PRO A 179 -14.78 10.67 6.96
N MET A 180 -14.30 10.36 8.18
CA MET A 180 -12.89 10.40 8.58
C MET A 180 -12.03 9.60 7.58
N VAL A 181 -11.35 10.29 6.65
CA VAL A 181 -10.72 9.61 5.51
C VAL A 181 -9.34 9.03 5.87
N TRP A 182 -8.58 9.65 6.80
CA TRP A 182 -7.19 9.23 7.07
C TRP A 182 -6.76 9.44 8.52
N VAL A 183 -6.07 8.44 9.08
CA VAL A 183 -5.14 8.64 10.20
C VAL A 183 -3.76 8.34 9.63
N PRO A 184 -2.87 9.35 9.45
CA PRO A 184 -1.54 9.11 8.94
C PRO A 184 -0.76 8.26 9.96
N HIS A 185 -0.44 7.03 9.59
CA HIS A 185 0.49 6.19 10.34
C HIS A 185 1.74 6.01 9.49
N SER A 186 2.82 6.73 9.83
CA SER A 186 4.16 6.35 9.41
C SER A 186 4.70 5.34 10.42
N LEU A 187 4.84 4.07 10.04
CA LEU A 187 5.56 3.08 10.84
C LEU A 187 7.08 3.29 10.68
N SER A 188 7.63 4.28 11.38
CA SER A 188 9.08 4.37 11.59
C SER A 188 9.44 4.00 13.04
N SER A 189 10.19 2.90 13.15
CA SER A 189 10.95 2.34 14.29
C SER A 189 10.22 2.16 15.63
N GLY A 190 10.03 0.90 16.00
CA GLY A 190 9.58 0.49 17.34
C GLY A 190 10.71 0.38 18.36
N LEU A 191 10.35 0.66 19.62
CA LEU A 191 10.89 -0.05 20.78
C LEU A 191 9.70 -0.69 21.53
N PRO A 192 9.75 -1.98 21.91
CA PRO A 192 8.67 -2.64 22.62
C PRO A 192 8.72 -2.30 24.12
N GLY A 193 7.55 -2.09 24.77
CA GLY A 193 7.51 -2.28 26.23
C GLY A 193 6.48 -1.56 27.11
N HIS A 194 5.62 -0.64 26.65
CA HIS A 194 4.66 0.00 27.57
C HIS A 194 3.25 0.21 26.99
N PRO A 195 2.18 -0.09 27.76
CA PRO A 195 0.83 0.26 27.35
C PRO A 195 0.64 1.77 27.53
N MET A 196 0.58 2.51 26.43
CA MET A 196 0.25 3.94 26.46
C MET A 196 -1.09 4.18 25.78
N VAL A 197 -1.99 4.82 26.53
CA VAL A 197 -3.12 5.57 25.98
C VAL A 197 -2.51 6.75 25.24
N TRP A 198 -2.57 6.74 23.91
CA TRP A 198 -1.92 7.76 23.10
C TRP A 198 -2.70 9.08 23.14
N VAL A 199 -2.09 10.07 23.79
CA VAL A 199 -2.36 11.50 23.60
C VAL A 199 -1.34 12.01 22.56
N PRO A 200 -1.74 12.74 21.49
CA PRO A 200 -0.84 13.06 20.40
C PRO A 200 0.18 14.14 20.77
N HIS A 201 1.45 13.91 20.42
CA HIS A 201 2.45 14.95 20.22
C HIS A 201 2.98 14.86 18.80
N SER A 202 2.94 15.98 18.08
CA SER A 202 3.55 16.15 16.77
C SER A 202 5.00 16.59 16.95
N LEU A 203 5.91 16.10 16.11
CA LEU A 203 7.16 16.80 15.83
C LEU A 203 7.59 16.54 14.38
N SER A 204 7.78 17.66 13.68
CA SER A 204 8.45 17.83 12.40
C SER A 204 9.98 17.81 12.54
N SER A 205 10.66 17.47 11.43
CA SER A 205 12.06 17.73 11.05
C SER A 205 13.12 16.64 11.28
N GLY A 206 13.89 16.37 10.22
CA GLY A 206 15.13 15.60 10.18
C GLY A 206 15.67 15.49 8.75
N LEU A 207 16.72 16.27 8.45
CA LEU A 207 17.35 16.53 7.13
C LEU A 207 18.09 15.32 6.51
N PRO A 208 18.41 15.34 5.20
CA PRO A 208 19.10 14.25 4.50
C PRO A 208 20.63 14.34 4.58
N GLY A 209 21.30 13.18 4.47
CA GLY A 209 22.71 13.06 4.09
C GLY A 209 23.56 12.21 5.03
N HIS A 210 23.81 10.94 4.65
CA HIS A 210 25.09 10.24 4.83
C HIS A 210 25.08 8.95 3.96
N PRO A 211 26.16 8.63 3.21
CA PRO A 211 26.23 7.40 2.44
C PRO A 211 26.58 6.23 3.37
N MET A 212 25.78 5.17 3.34
CA MET A 212 26.14 3.88 3.94
C MET A 212 26.41 2.88 2.82
N VAL A 213 27.64 2.37 2.81
CA VAL A 213 28.10 1.29 1.91
C VAL A 213 27.34 0.02 2.26
N TRP A 214 26.67 -0.58 1.26
CA TRP A 214 25.96 -1.84 1.41
C TRP A 214 26.98 -2.99 1.43
N VAL A 215 27.07 -3.72 2.54
CA VAL A 215 27.82 -4.98 2.62
C VAL A 215 26.82 -6.13 2.54
N PRO A 216 26.86 -6.98 1.50
CA PRO A 216 25.95 -8.11 1.38
C PRO A 216 26.41 -9.25 2.30
N HIS A 217 25.54 -9.73 3.18
CA HIS A 217 25.67 -11.07 3.74
C HIS A 217 24.54 -11.95 3.22
N SER A 218 24.94 -12.93 2.40
CA SER A 218 24.19 -14.09 1.97
C SER A 218 23.81 -14.96 3.18
N LEU A 219 22.54 -15.33 3.30
CA LEU A 219 22.08 -16.37 4.19
C LEU A 219 22.38 -17.74 3.58
N SER A 220 23.52 -18.34 3.95
CA SER A 220 23.72 -19.79 3.83
C SER A 220 24.57 -20.31 4.97
N SER A 221 24.09 -21.39 5.61
CA SER A 221 24.61 -22.13 6.77
C SER A 221 24.47 -21.37 8.11
N GLY A 222 23.75 -21.85 9.12
CA GLY A 222 23.54 -23.22 9.56
C GLY A 222 24.44 -23.49 10.77
N LEU A 223 23.93 -23.26 11.97
CA LEU A 223 24.47 -23.82 13.22
C LEU A 223 23.73 -25.14 13.50
N PRO A 224 24.33 -26.17 14.14
CA PRO A 224 24.93 -26.04 15.47
C PRO A 224 26.19 -26.89 15.78
N GLY A 225 26.93 -26.46 16.81
CA GLY A 225 28.08 -27.16 17.41
C GLY A 225 28.93 -26.21 18.24
#